data_AF-A0A0G1FR95-F1
#
_entry.id   AF-A0A0G1FR95-F1
#
_cell.length_a   1.000
_cell.length_b   1.000
_cell.length_c   1.000
_cell.angle_alpha   90.00
_cell.angle_beta   90.00
_cell.angle_gamma   90.00
#
_symmetry.space_group_name_H-M   'P 1'
#
loop_
_entity.id
_entity.type
_entity.pdbx_description
1 polymer ?
#
loop_
_entity_poly.entity_id
_entity_poly.type
_entity_poly.pdbx_seq_one_letter_code
_entity_poly.pdbx_strand_id
1 'polypeptide(L)'
;MNVAIGKIKQLLCLAGDIAMFYLALFLTLAIRYGVDWQRQWQIHFLPFTIIYFSSLIVFYIIGLYDLSLARNNLFFFMTLTQALVISVILAVLFFYFIPYFGIAPKTNLFVSFLIFSVLFVLWRQFYNQFIKSSALLNNVLILGQDQETKELIQYVKNNPQLGHHIKKVLAPEEVRLLNDLIDIIIKEKIQTVVIDADPHKDKNLIQNLYQCLPLKIIVADLPTFYEKITGKIPVSAIGEIWFLQNLMNDQKTLFKGIKRIMDILFGILLGAPTLILTPLIALLIKIDSRGPIFYRQK
;
A
#
# COMPACT_ATOMS: atom_id res chain seq x y z
N MET A 1 -8.63 -7.64 -18.05
CA MET A 1 -7.20 -7.46 -18.41
C MET A 1 -6.50 -6.44 -17.50
N ASN A 2 -7.13 -5.31 -17.16
CA ASN A 2 -6.56 -4.30 -16.26
C ASN A 2 -6.40 -4.69 -14.78
N VAL A 3 -7.33 -5.45 -14.20
CA VAL A 3 -7.14 -6.06 -12.86
C VAL A 3 -5.92 -6.99 -12.87
N ALA A 4 -5.70 -7.71 -13.97
CA ALA A 4 -4.54 -8.58 -14.12
C ALA A 4 -3.24 -7.77 -14.26
N ILE A 5 -3.22 -6.69 -15.05
CA ILE A 5 -2.03 -5.81 -15.17
C ILE A 5 -1.69 -5.15 -13.83
N GLY A 6 -2.69 -4.65 -13.08
CA GLY A 6 -2.47 -4.10 -11.74
C GLY A 6 -1.91 -5.14 -10.76
N LYS A 7 -2.48 -6.35 -10.75
CA LYS A 7 -1.99 -7.47 -9.94
C LYS A 7 -0.58 -7.91 -10.35
N ILE A 8 -0.27 -7.94 -11.65
CA ILE A 8 1.07 -8.26 -12.17
C ILE A 8 2.09 -7.22 -11.69
N LYS A 9 1.75 -5.93 -11.72
CA LYS A 9 2.60 -4.85 -11.17
C LYS A 9 2.86 -5.06 -9.68
N GLN A 10 1.82 -5.31 -8.89
CA GLN A 10 1.96 -5.59 -7.46
C GLN A 10 2.81 -6.84 -7.19
N LEU A 11 2.60 -7.91 -7.95
CA LEU A 11 3.40 -9.13 -7.85
C LEU A 11 4.86 -8.91 -8.23
N LEU A 12 5.14 -8.15 -9.28
CA LEU A 12 6.51 -7.82 -9.70
C LEU A 12 7.21 -6.96 -8.64
N CYS A 13 6.49 -6.01 -8.05
CA CYS A 13 6.98 -5.20 -6.95
C CYS A 13 7.32 -6.07 -5.73
N LEU A 14 6.41 -6.96 -5.32
CA LEU A 14 6.58 -7.88 -4.20
C LEU A 14 7.73 -8.88 -4.44
N ALA A 15 7.84 -9.42 -5.65
CA ALA A 15 8.94 -10.30 -6.03
C ALA A 15 10.29 -9.59 -5.93
N GLY A 16 10.36 -8.33 -6.37
CA GLY A 16 11.54 -7.50 -6.22
C GLY A 16 11.90 -7.23 -4.77
N ASP A 17 10.92 -6.92 -3.91
CA ASP A 17 11.14 -6.71 -2.48
C ASP A 17 11.70 -7.96 -1.79
N ILE A 18 11.17 -9.14 -2.13
CA ILE A 18 11.70 -10.44 -1.67
C ILE A 18 13.16 -10.62 -2.12
N ALA A 19 13.45 -10.35 -3.40
CA ALA A 19 14.80 -10.46 -3.94
C ALA A 19 15.76 -9.51 -3.21
N MET A 20 15.34 -8.28 -2.91
CA MET A 20 16.15 -7.31 -2.16
C MET A 20 16.42 -7.77 -0.71
N PHE A 21 15.46 -8.41 -0.04
CA PHE A 21 15.67 -8.99 1.29
C PHE A 21 16.76 -10.06 1.30
N TYR A 22 16.71 -11.00 0.36
CA TYR A 22 17.71 -12.06 0.25
C TYR A 22 19.07 -11.53 -0.23
N LEU A 23 19.07 -10.55 -1.13
CA LEU A 23 20.30 -9.87 -1.56
C LEU A 23 20.95 -9.12 -0.40
N ALA A 24 20.16 -8.43 0.43
CA ALA A 24 20.65 -7.76 1.62
C ALA A 24 21.26 -8.75 2.63
N LEU A 25 20.63 -9.91 2.84
CA LEU A 25 21.19 -10.98 3.66
C LEU A 25 22.52 -11.48 3.09
N PHE A 26 22.54 -11.78 1.80
CA PHE A 26 23.74 -12.26 1.11
C PHE A 26 24.90 -11.26 1.26
N LEU A 27 24.67 -9.98 0.96
CA LEU A 27 25.67 -8.95 1.11
C LEU A 27 26.13 -8.80 2.55
N THR A 28 25.21 -8.84 3.53
CA THR A 28 25.57 -8.79 4.95
C THR A 28 26.50 -9.93 5.32
N LEU A 29 26.19 -11.16 4.91
CA LEU A 29 26.98 -12.33 5.25
C LEU A 29 28.32 -12.34 4.50
N ALA A 30 28.34 -11.95 3.23
CA ALA A 30 29.55 -11.82 2.44
C ALA A 30 30.51 -10.77 3.02
N ILE A 31 29.99 -9.59 3.39
CA ILE A 31 30.78 -8.50 3.99
C ILE A 31 31.32 -8.90 5.36
N ARG A 32 30.50 -9.56 6.20
CA ARG A 32 30.89 -9.85 7.58
C ARG A 32 31.71 -11.13 7.77
N TYR A 33 31.52 -12.13 6.92
CA TYR A 33 32.12 -13.46 7.10
C TYR A 33 33.03 -13.89 5.96
N GLY A 34 33.12 -13.11 4.87
CA GLY A 34 34.05 -13.38 3.77
C GLY A 34 33.83 -14.79 3.19
N VAL A 35 34.83 -15.66 3.33
CA VAL A 35 34.82 -17.04 2.79
C VAL A 35 33.77 -17.93 3.46
N ASP A 36 33.44 -17.69 4.73
CA ASP A 36 32.50 -18.51 5.50
C ASP A 36 31.01 -18.17 5.26
N TRP A 37 30.72 -17.28 4.30
CA TRP A 37 29.36 -16.80 4.03
C TRP A 37 28.38 -17.93 3.75
N GLN A 38 28.81 -19.03 3.14
CA GLN A 38 27.94 -20.13 2.72
C GLN A 38 27.45 -20.97 3.91
N ARG A 39 28.31 -21.20 4.91
CA ARG A 39 27.90 -21.83 6.17
C ARG A 39 26.95 -20.93 6.94
N GLN A 40 27.26 -19.63 7.00
CA GLN A 40 26.41 -18.65 7.69
C GLN A 40 25.05 -18.50 7.01
N TRP A 41 24.99 -18.62 5.69
CA TRP A 41 23.74 -18.60 4.93
C TRP A 41 22.79 -19.69 5.41
N GLN A 42 23.25 -20.94 5.53
CA GLN A 42 22.41 -22.05 5.98
C GLN A 42 21.83 -21.82 7.38
N ILE A 43 22.60 -21.20 8.28
CA ILE A 43 22.18 -20.90 9.65
C ILE A 43 21.16 -19.75 9.68
N HIS A 44 21.37 -18.71 8.85
CA HIS A 44 20.55 -17.50 8.89
C HIS A 44 19.33 -17.56 7.97
N PHE A 45 19.31 -18.44 6.96
CA PHE A 45 18.27 -18.48 5.93
C PHE A 45 16.88 -18.64 6.54
N LEU A 46 16.65 -19.72 7.29
CA LEU A 46 15.32 -20.03 7.84
C LEU A 46 14.80 -18.97 8.84
N PRO A 47 15.55 -18.52 9.85
CA PRO A 47 15.06 -17.50 10.78
C PRO A 47 14.82 -16.14 10.07
N PHE A 48 15.67 -15.75 9.11
CA PHE A 48 15.45 -14.51 8.36
C PHE A 48 14.27 -14.61 7.40
N THR A 49 13.99 -15.78 6.80
CA THR A 49 12.79 -15.98 5.97
C THR A 49 11.50 -15.72 6.77
N ILE A 50 11.44 -16.14 8.04
CA ILE A 50 10.28 -15.88 8.92
C ILE A 50 10.12 -14.37 9.15
N ILE A 51 11.24 -13.67 9.40
CA ILE A 51 11.25 -12.21 9.60
C ILE A 51 10.88 -11.47 8.31
N TYR A 52 11.33 -11.93 7.15
CA TYR A 52 10.97 -11.32 5.87
C TYR A 52 9.50 -11.52 5.58
N PHE A 53 8.95 -12.70 5.85
CA PHE A 53 7.53 -12.95 5.72
C PHE A 53 6.70 -12.03 6.63
N SER A 54 7.09 -11.86 7.89
CA SER A 54 6.39 -10.93 8.79
C SER A 54 6.55 -9.47 8.35
N SER A 55 7.71 -9.08 7.84
CA SER A 55 7.97 -7.74 7.29
C SER A 55 7.12 -7.46 6.05
N LEU A 56 6.93 -8.44 5.17
CA LEU A 56 6.07 -8.29 3.99
C LEU A 56 4.59 -8.10 4.39
N ILE A 57 4.13 -8.77 5.45
CA ILE A 57 2.80 -8.54 6.02
C ILE A 57 2.69 -7.11 6.55
N VAL A 58 3.70 -6.63 7.27
CA VAL A 58 3.76 -5.24 7.75
C VAL A 58 3.69 -4.27 6.57
N PHE A 59 4.45 -4.51 5.50
CA PHE A 59 4.46 -3.67 4.31
C PHE A 59 3.10 -3.64 3.62
N TYR A 60 2.40 -4.78 3.59
CA TYR A 60 1.04 -4.88 3.09
C TYR A 60 0.04 -4.08 3.93
N ILE A 61 0.07 -4.24 5.26
CA ILE A 61 -0.83 -3.54 6.18
C ILE A 61 -0.63 -2.01 6.10
N ILE A 62 0.62 -1.57 5.99
CA ILE A 62 0.99 -0.15 5.90
C ILE A 62 0.68 0.45 4.52
N GLY A 63 0.45 -0.38 3.49
CA GLY A 63 0.05 0.06 2.16
C GLY A 63 1.20 0.32 1.19
N LEU A 64 2.41 -0.22 1.44
CA LEU A 64 3.59 -0.06 0.55
C LEU A 64 3.41 -0.71 -0.85
N TYR A 65 2.34 -1.48 -1.05
CA TYR A 65 1.97 -2.09 -2.33
C TYR A 65 0.77 -1.41 -3.01
N ASP A 66 0.26 -0.32 -2.44
CA ASP A 66 -0.70 0.50 -3.15
C ASP A 66 0.02 1.25 -4.27
N LEU A 67 -0.44 1.05 -5.51
CA LEU A 67 0.17 1.64 -6.70
C LEU A 67 -0.04 3.17 -6.73
N SER A 68 -1.03 3.70 -6.01
CA SER A 68 -1.22 5.13 -5.82
C SER A 68 -0.08 5.79 -5.01
N LEU A 69 0.58 5.01 -4.15
CA LEU A 69 1.72 5.43 -3.31
C LEU A 69 3.08 5.22 -3.98
N ALA A 70 3.12 4.74 -5.23
CA ALA A 70 4.36 4.51 -5.99
C ALA A 70 5.14 5.79 -6.33
N ARG A 71 4.72 6.96 -5.83
CA ARG A 71 5.49 8.19 -5.95
C ARG A 71 6.59 8.15 -4.88
N ASN A 72 7.86 8.24 -5.28
CA ASN A 72 9.00 8.45 -4.37
C ASN A 72 8.94 9.86 -3.72
N ASN A 73 7.82 10.19 -3.07
CA ASN A 73 7.58 11.44 -2.37
C ASN A 73 7.98 11.31 -0.89
N LEU A 74 7.95 12.43 -0.16
CA LEU A 74 8.27 12.43 1.26
C LEU A 74 7.38 11.47 2.07
N PHE A 75 6.10 11.38 1.72
CA PHE A 75 5.15 10.47 2.36
C PHE A 75 5.61 9.01 2.24
N PHE A 76 6.03 8.57 1.05
CA PHE A 76 6.58 7.23 0.82
C PHE A 76 7.78 6.94 1.73
N PHE A 77 8.72 7.88 1.88
CA PHE A 77 9.86 7.70 2.77
C PHE A 77 9.45 7.62 4.25
N MET A 78 8.46 8.41 4.69
CA MET A 78 7.92 8.32 6.05
C MET A 78 7.23 6.98 6.29
N THR A 79 6.38 6.54 5.36
CA THR A 79 5.70 5.24 5.39
C THR A 79 6.70 4.07 5.39
N LEU A 80 7.73 4.13 4.55
CA LEU A 80 8.81 3.15 4.51
C LEU A 80 9.55 3.09 5.84
N THR A 81 9.90 4.25 6.40
CA THR A 81 10.59 4.32 7.69
C THR A 81 9.78 3.68 8.81
N GLN A 82 8.47 3.98 8.89
CA GLN A 82 7.56 3.35 9.85
C GLN A 82 7.54 1.83 9.68
N ALA A 83 7.44 1.36 8.44
CA ALA A 83 7.40 -0.06 8.13
C ALA A 83 8.69 -0.79 8.50
N LEU A 84 9.86 -0.18 8.22
CA LEU A 84 11.16 -0.71 8.60
C LEU A 84 11.33 -0.74 10.12
N VAL A 85 10.94 0.32 10.84
CA VAL A 85 11.03 0.37 12.30
C VAL A 85 10.19 -0.74 12.93
N ILE A 86 8.94 -0.92 12.49
CA ILE A 86 8.07 -1.99 12.98
C ILE A 86 8.68 -3.36 12.67
N SER A 87 9.21 -3.55 11.46
CA SER A 87 9.83 -4.81 11.04
C SER A 87 11.08 -5.15 11.87
N VAL A 88 11.93 -4.16 12.17
CA VAL A 88 13.11 -4.33 13.03
C VAL A 88 12.70 -4.66 14.46
N ILE A 89 11.69 -3.98 15.02
CA ILE A 89 11.18 -4.29 16.36
C ILE A 89 10.68 -5.73 16.41
N LEU A 90 9.87 -6.16 15.43
CA LEU A 90 9.39 -7.54 15.36
C LEU A 90 10.54 -8.54 15.25
N ALA A 91 11.57 -8.24 14.44
CA ALA A 91 12.73 -9.10 14.31
C ALA A 91 13.55 -9.21 15.61
N VAL A 92 13.74 -8.10 16.33
CA VAL A 92 14.42 -8.08 17.63
C VAL A 92 13.63 -8.90 18.65
N LEU A 93 12.31 -8.73 18.72
CA LEU A 93 11.44 -9.51 19.61
C LEU A 93 11.50 -11.01 19.26
N PHE A 94 11.44 -11.34 17.97
CA PHE A 94 11.55 -12.73 17.50
C PHE A 94 12.84 -13.40 17.97
N PHE A 95 14.00 -12.79 17.74
CA PHE A 95 15.28 -13.36 18.17
C PHE A 95 15.49 -13.35 19.69
N TYR A 96 14.82 -12.44 20.41
CA TYR A 96 14.90 -12.40 21.87
C TYR A 96 14.06 -13.50 22.52
N PHE A 97 12.84 -13.73 22.05
CA PHE A 97 11.91 -14.70 22.65
C PHE A 97 12.05 -16.12 22.12
N ILE A 98 12.66 -16.31 20.94
CA ILE A 98 12.83 -17.63 20.31
C ILE A 98 14.34 -17.92 20.17
N PRO A 99 15.02 -18.34 21.26
CA PRO A 99 16.44 -18.70 21.22
C PRO A 99 16.72 -20.06 20.55
N TYR A 100 15.71 -20.69 19.93
CA TYR A 100 15.80 -22.02 19.31
C TYR A 100 16.89 -22.14 18.23
N PHE A 101 17.14 -21.06 17.47
CA PHE A 101 18.08 -21.07 16.36
C PHE A 101 19.56 -20.99 16.77
N GLY A 102 19.87 -20.88 18.07
CA GLY A 102 21.24 -20.83 18.57
C GLY A 102 22.06 -19.62 18.11
N ILE A 103 21.41 -18.64 17.47
CA ILE A 103 22.03 -17.40 16.99
C ILE A 103 21.37 -16.19 17.65
N ALA A 104 22.18 -15.21 18.03
CA ALA A 104 21.74 -13.87 18.41
C ALA A 104 22.31 -12.86 17.40
N PRO A 105 21.75 -12.78 16.18
CA PRO A 105 22.34 -12.05 15.06
C PRO A 105 22.13 -10.54 15.18
N LYS A 106 22.41 -9.91 16.33
CA LYS A 106 22.15 -8.48 16.59
C LYS A 106 22.79 -7.58 15.53
N THR A 107 24.08 -7.78 15.27
CA THR A 107 24.81 -7.02 14.25
C THR A 107 24.40 -7.39 12.83
N ASN A 108 24.20 -8.68 12.54
CA ASN A 108 23.73 -9.15 11.23
C ASN A 108 22.37 -8.53 10.87
N LEU A 109 21.43 -8.54 11.82
CA LEU A 109 20.10 -7.97 11.66
C LEU A 109 20.18 -6.47 11.36
N PHE A 110 20.97 -5.72 12.14
CA PHE A 110 21.11 -4.28 11.91
C PHE A 110 21.72 -3.98 10.53
N VAL A 111 22.81 -4.66 10.18
CA VAL A 111 23.48 -4.46 8.89
C VAL A 111 22.58 -4.90 7.73
N SER A 112 21.84 -6.00 7.86
CA SER A 112 20.95 -6.48 6.81
C SER A 112 19.78 -5.53 6.57
N PHE A 113 19.16 -4.99 7.62
CA PHE A 113 18.09 -4.01 7.46
C PHE A 113 18.59 -2.67 6.90
N LEU A 114 19.82 -2.27 7.24
CA LEU A 114 20.45 -1.07 6.67
C LEU A 114 20.74 -1.25 5.18
N ILE A 115 21.35 -2.37 4.78
CA ILE A 115 21.58 -2.69 3.36
C ILE A 115 20.24 -2.82 2.62
N PHE A 116 19.25 -3.49 3.22
CA PHE A 116 17.93 -3.64 2.65
C PHE A 116 17.26 -2.28 2.40
N SER A 117 17.32 -1.35 3.37
CA SER A 117 16.76 0.00 3.21
C SER A 117 17.29 0.70 1.95
N VAL A 118 18.61 0.66 1.74
CA VAL A 118 19.26 1.25 0.56
C VAL A 118 18.82 0.53 -0.71
N LEU A 119 18.91 -0.80 -0.75
CA LEU A 119 18.51 -1.61 -1.90
C LEU A 119 17.04 -1.45 -2.26
N PHE A 120 16.17 -1.35 -1.26
CA PHE A 120 14.73 -1.16 -1.45
C PHE A 120 14.44 0.19 -2.11
N VAL A 121 15.08 1.28 -1.67
CA VAL A 121 14.92 2.60 -2.30
C VAL A 121 15.41 2.58 -3.76
N LEU A 122 16.57 1.97 -4.02
CA LEU A 122 17.10 1.83 -5.37
C LEU A 122 16.18 0.99 -6.28
N TRP A 123 15.69 -0.14 -5.74
CA TRP A 123 14.73 -0.99 -6.42
C TRP A 123 13.44 -0.24 -6.76
N ARG A 124 12.90 0.55 -5.82
CA ARG A 124 11.67 1.32 -6.04
C ARG A 124 11.87 2.45 -7.05
N GLN A 125 13.02 3.12 -7.05
CA GLN A 125 13.40 4.06 -8.11
C GLN A 125 13.45 3.39 -9.49
N PHE A 126 14.10 2.22 -9.58
CA PHE A 126 14.18 1.46 -10.82
C PHE A 126 12.80 0.98 -11.29
N TYR A 127 12.00 0.38 -10.41
CA TYR A 127 10.64 -0.06 -10.68
C TYR A 127 9.75 1.08 -11.18
N ASN A 128 9.82 2.24 -10.54
CA ASN A 128 9.07 3.43 -10.96
C ASN A 128 9.50 3.95 -12.32
N GLN A 129 10.79 3.85 -12.66
CA GLN A 129 11.28 4.21 -14.00
C GLN A 129 10.84 3.18 -15.05
N PHE A 130 10.84 1.89 -14.70
CA PHE A 130 10.42 0.80 -15.58
C PHE A 130 8.93 0.86 -15.91
N ILE A 131 8.07 1.20 -14.93
CA ILE A 131 6.63 1.33 -15.13
C ILE A 131 6.23 2.51 -16.01
N LYS A 132 7.09 3.53 -16.16
CA LYS A 132 6.87 4.62 -17.13
C LYS A 132 6.90 4.13 -18.58
N SER A 133 7.42 2.93 -18.85
CA SER A 133 7.41 2.36 -20.20
C SER A 133 5.97 2.19 -20.70
N SER A 134 5.70 2.67 -21.92
CA SER A 134 4.37 2.75 -22.50
C SER A 134 3.62 1.42 -22.59
N ALA A 135 4.33 0.29 -22.51
CA ALA A 135 3.76 -1.05 -22.54
C ALA A 135 2.95 -1.40 -21.27
N LEU A 136 3.19 -0.72 -20.15
CA LEU A 136 2.51 -0.97 -18.87
C LEU A 136 1.48 0.11 -18.51
N LEU A 137 1.28 1.10 -19.38
CA LEU A 137 0.30 2.17 -19.15
C LEU A 137 -1.10 1.68 -19.51
N ASN A 138 -2.04 1.96 -18.62
CA ASN A 138 -3.47 1.77 -18.86
C ASN A 138 -3.97 2.98 -19.67
N ASN A 139 -4.38 2.74 -20.92
CA ASN A 139 -4.93 3.79 -21.77
C ASN A 139 -6.34 4.15 -21.32
N VAL A 140 -6.50 5.41 -20.93
CA VAL A 140 -7.74 5.98 -20.38
C VAL A 140 -8.38 6.92 -21.40
N LEU A 141 -9.68 6.75 -21.60
CA LEU A 141 -10.58 7.69 -22.25
C LEU A 141 -11.41 8.39 -21.18
N ILE A 142 -11.48 9.71 -21.18
CA ILE A 142 -12.33 10.47 -20.26
C ILE A 142 -13.50 11.07 -21.05
N LEU A 143 -14.72 10.84 -20.59
CA LEU A 143 -15.97 11.41 -21.09
C LEU A 143 -16.43 12.48 -20.09
N GLY A 144 -15.98 13.70 -20.29
CA GLY A 144 -16.13 14.82 -19.37
C GLY A 144 -15.32 16.04 -19.82
N GLN A 145 -15.82 17.25 -19.54
CA GLN A 145 -15.14 18.52 -19.86
C GLN A 145 -15.12 19.50 -18.68
N ASP A 146 -15.52 19.03 -17.52
CA ASP A 146 -15.56 19.79 -16.28
C ASP A 146 -14.14 20.16 -15.79
N GLN A 147 -14.10 21.07 -14.81
CA GLN A 147 -12.85 21.56 -14.25
C GLN A 147 -12.07 20.43 -13.53
N GLU A 148 -12.75 19.46 -12.93
CA GLU A 148 -12.13 18.36 -12.21
C GLU A 148 -11.47 17.37 -13.18
N THR A 149 -12.09 17.12 -14.35
CA THR A 149 -11.44 16.40 -15.45
C THR A 149 -10.13 17.06 -15.87
N LYS A 150 -10.09 18.39 -16.00
CA LYS A 150 -8.85 19.12 -16.37
C LYS A 150 -7.75 18.97 -15.31
N GLU A 151 -8.13 19.08 -14.03
CA GLU A 151 -7.20 18.87 -12.91
C GLU A 151 -6.66 17.44 -12.88
N LEU A 152 -7.53 16.45 -13.08
CA LEU A 152 -7.15 15.04 -13.15
C LEU A 152 -6.19 14.78 -14.31
N ILE A 153 -6.46 15.35 -15.49
CA ILE A 153 -5.57 15.22 -16.66
C ILE A 153 -4.19 15.75 -16.35
N GLN A 154 -4.12 16.96 -15.78
CA GLN A 154 -2.86 17.59 -15.42
C GLN A 154 -2.13 16.80 -14.33
N TYR A 155 -2.87 16.25 -13.36
CA TYR A 155 -2.30 15.41 -12.30
C TYR A 155 -1.68 14.14 -12.86
N VAL A 156 -2.40 13.39 -13.73
CA VAL A 156 -1.88 12.17 -14.36
C VAL A 156 -0.68 12.47 -15.25
N LYS A 157 -0.72 13.55 -16.03
CA LYS A 157 0.40 13.98 -16.88
C LYS A 157 1.66 14.30 -16.09
N ASN A 158 1.50 14.95 -14.92
CA ASN A 158 2.61 15.25 -14.01
C ASN A 158 3.08 14.04 -13.20
N ASN A 159 2.35 12.91 -13.27
CA ASN A 159 2.60 11.71 -12.48
C ASN A 159 2.52 10.43 -13.33
N PRO A 160 3.39 10.27 -14.35
CA PRO A 160 3.35 9.11 -15.25
C PRO A 160 3.55 7.76 -14.53
N GLN A 161 4.18 7.76 -13.35
CA GLN A 161 4.37 6.57 -12.51
C GLN A 161 3.06 5.93 -12.02
N LEU A 162 1.93 6.65 -12.05
CA LEU A 162 0.61 6.11 -11.72
C LEU A 162 0.15 5.03 -12.71
N GLY A 163 0.80 4.94 -13.87
CA GLY A 163 0.54 3.89 -14.84
C GLY A 163 -0.71 4.12 -15.68
N HIS A 164 -1.17 5.36 -15.80
CA HIS A 164 -2.32 5.76 -16.61
C HIS A 164 -1.88 6.72 -17.72
N HIS A 165 -2.40 6.51 -18.92
CA HIS A 165 -2.16 7.38 -20.06
C HIS A 165 -3.49 7.87 -20.62
N ILE A 166 -3.76 9.17 -20.48
CA ILE A 166 -4.97 9.77 -21.01
C ILE A 166 -4.78 9.97 -22.51
N LYS A 167 -5.44 9.13 -23.30
CA LYS A 167 -5.32 9.11 -24.77
C LYS A 167 -6.22 10.14 -25.42
N LYS A 168 -7.44 10.27 -24.90
CA LYS A 168 -8.46 11.15 -25.47
C LYS A 168 -9.41 11.60 -24.38
N VAL A 169 -9.95 12.80 -24.58
CA VAL A 169 -10.99 13.42 -23.76
C VAL A 169 -12.08 13.83 -24.73
N LEU A 170 -13.33 13.46 -24.44
CA LEU A 170 -14.48 13.76 -25.28
C LEU A 170 -15.57 14.40 -24.41
N ALA A 171 -16.33 15.33 -24.98
CA ALA A 171 -17.61 15.70 -24.38
C ALA A 171 -18.61 14.54 -24.52
N PRO A 172 -19.51 14.32 -23.55
CA PRO A 172 -20.61 13.37 -23.70
C PRO A 172 -21.42 13.61 -24.99
N GLU A 173 -21.63 14.88 -25.33
CA GLU A 173 -22.34 15.31 -26.54
C GLU A 173 -21.63 15.01 -27.86
N GLU A 174 -20.32 14.74 -27.83
CA GLU A 174 -19.56 14.33 -29.01
C GLU A 174 -19.72 12.84 -29.31
N VAL A 175 -20.18 12.05 -28.32
CA VAL A 175 -20.46 10.61 -28.47
C VAL A 175 -21.88 10.43 -29.01
N ARG A 176 -22.16 10.99 -30.20
CA ARG A 176 -23.49 10.90 -30.84
C ARG A 176 -23.69 9.61 -31.63
N LEU A 177 -22.62 8.94 -32.06
CA LEU A 177 -22.68 7.73 -32.88
C LEU A 177 -21.95 6.57 -32.20
N LEU A 178 -22.62 5.42 -32.17
CA LEU A 178 -22.14 4.15 -31.60
C LEU A 178 -20.78 3.70 -32.17
N ASN A 179 -20.62 3.81 -33.49
CA ASN A 179 -19.44 3.32 -34.19
C ASN A 179 -18.19 4.09 -33.79
N ASP A 180 -18.31 5.40 -33.55
CA ASP A 180 -17.17 6.25 -33.20
C ASP A 180 -16.54 5.83 -31.86
N LEU A 181 -17.34 5.44 -30.87
CA LEU A 181 -16.82 5.04 -29.55
C LEU A 181 -16.05 3.71 -29.63
N ILE A 182 -16.62 2.72 -30.31
CA ILE A 182 -15.99 1.41 -30.51
C ILE A 182 -14.69 1.57 -31.31
N ASP A 183 -14.72 2.34 -32.39
CA ASP A 183 -13.54 2.59 -33.23
C ASP A 183 -12.44 3.30 -32.46
N ILE A 184 -12.77 4.30 -31.63
CA ILE A 184 -11.81 4.97 -30.76
C ILE A 184 -11.22 3.99 -29.74
N ILE A 185 -12.05 3.15 -29.10
CA ILE A 185 -11.58 2.18 -28.11
C ILE A 185 -10.59 1.19 -28.73
N ILE A 186 -10.91 0.68 -29.92
CA ILE A 186 -10.06 -0.28 -30.64
C ILE A 186 -8.77 0.39 -31.13
N LYS A 187 -8.88 1.55 -31.80
CA LYS A 187 -7.75 2.27 -32.41
C LYS A 187 -6.74 2.74 -31.37
N GLU A 188 -7.22 3.35 -30.28
CA GLU A 188 -6.37 3.88 -29.21
C GLU A 188 -6.04 2.82 -28.15
N LYS A 189 -6.54 1.59 -28.31
CA LYS A 189 -6.41 0.48 -27.35
C LYS A 189 -6.81 0.90 -25.94
N ILE A 190 -7.96 1.57 -25.81
CA ILE A 190 -8.50 2.04 -24.54
C ILE A 190 -8.87 0.85 -23.67
N GLN A 191 -8.48 0.88 -22.41
CA GLN A 191 -8.80 -0.19 -21.45
C GLN A 191 -9.66 0.32 -20.28
N THR A 192 -9.68 1.64 -20.04
CA THR A 192 -10.54 2.28 -19.05
C THR A 192 -11.24 3.49 -19.66
N VAL A 193 -12.55 3.56 -19.46
CA VAL A 193 -13.40 4.70 -19.79
C VAL A 193 -13.87 5.33 -18.48
N VAL A 194 -13.58 6.61 -18.29
CA VAL A 194 -13.97 7.38 -17.11
C VAL A 194 -15.09 8.34 -17.50
N ILE A 195 -16.16 8.39 -16.72
CA ILE A 195 -17.37 9.15 -17.06
C ILE A 195 -17.68 10.15 -15.95
N ASP A 196 -17.82 11.41 -16.31
CA ASP A 196 -18.20 12.51 -15.39
C ASP A 196 -19.72 12.59 -15.18
N ALA A 197 -20.49 12.42 -16.26
CA ALA A 197 -21.95 12.51 -16.20
C ALA A 197 -22.58 11.33 -15.43
N ASP A 198 -23.60 11.63 -14.62
CA ASP A 198 -24.53 10.62 -14.09
C ASP A 198 -25.06 9.79 -15.29
N PRO A 199 -24.62 8.52 -15.44
CA PRO A 199 -24.93 7.74 -16.63
C PRO A 199 -26.43 7.63 -16.84
N HIS A 200 -27.21 7.68 -15.74
CA HIS A 200 -28.66 7.57 -15.76
C HIS A 200 -29.37 8.70 -16.50
N LYS A 201 -28.70 9.83 -16.75
CA LYS A 201 -29.27 10.97 -17.49
C LYS A 201 -29.15 10.84 -19.00
N ASP A 202 -28.24 10.00 -19.52
CA ASP A 202 -28.02 9.82 -20.95
C ASP A 202 -28.16 8.34 -21.37
N LYS A 203 -29.37 7.98 -21.82
CA LYS A 203 -29.68 6.62 -22.28
C LYS A 203 -28.82 6.19 -23.47
N ASN A 204 -28.42 7.12 -24.34
CA ASN A 204 -27.62 6.80 -25.52
C ASN A 204 -26.20 6.44 -25.09
N LEU A 205 -25.62 7.20 -24.16
CA LEU A 205 -24.32 6.89 -23.60
C LEU A 205 -24.28 5.52 -22.92
N ILE A 206 -25.31 5.20 -22.10
CA ILE A 206 -25.42 3.87 -21.47
C ILE A 206 -25.45 2.76 -22.52
N GLN A 207 -26.28 2.91 -23.56
CA GLN A 207 -26.38 1.90 -24.63
C GLN A 207 -25.03 1.70 -25.34
N ASN A 208 -24.32 2.79 -25.63
CA ASN A 208 -23.01 2.74 -26.27
C ASN A 208 -21.98 2.00 -25.41
N LEU A 209 -21.95 2.29 -24.11
CA LEU A 209 -21.06 1.61 -23.15
C LEU A 209 -21.42 0.13 -22.98
N TYR A 210 -22.71 -0.19 -22.97
CA TYR A 210 -23.20 -1.57 -22.91
C TYR A 210 -22.70 -2.40 -24.10
N GLN A 211 -22.72 -1.82 -25.30
CA GLN A 211 -22.20 -2.47 -26.50
C GLN A 211 -20.69 -2.63 -26.50
N CYS A 212 -19.96 -1.84 -25.70
CA CYS A 212 -18.52 -1.97 -25.50
C CYS A 212 -18.13 -3.05 -24.48
N LEU A 213 -19.07 -3.65 -23.75
CA LEU A 213 -18.80 -4.72 -22.77
C LEU A 213 -17.97 -5.90 -23.32
N PRO A 214 -18.18 -6.39 -24.57
CA PRO A 214 -17.38 -7.47 -25.14
C PRO A 214 -15.88 -7.11 -25.26
N LEU A 215 -15.53 -5.83 -25.36
CA LEU A 215 -14.15 -5.33 -25.41
C LEU A 215 -13.45 -5.42 -24.05
N LYS A 216 -14.15 -5.83 -22.98
CA LYS A 216 -13.64 -5.98 -21.61
C LYS A 216 -13.00 -4.71 -21.06
N ILE A 217 -13.52 -3.55 -21.46
CA ILE A 217 -13.15 -2.25 -20.92
C ILE A 217 -13.66 -2.09 -19.49
N ILE A 218 -12.94 -1.33 -18.68
CA ILE A 218 -13.40 -0.93 -17.34
C ILE A 218 -14.10 0.42 -17.49
N VAL A 219 -15.35 0.48 -17.08
CA VAL A 219 -16.08 1.75 -16.94
C VAL A 219 -15.95 2.18 -15.47
N ALA A 220 -15.47 3.40 -15.24
CA ALA A 220 -15.35 4.00 -13.92
C ALA A 220 -16.02 5.37 -13.92
N ASP A 221 -16.59 5.78 -12.79
CA ASP A 221 -17.05 7.13 -12.57
C ASP A 221 -15.86 8.07 -12.29
N LEU A 222 -15.99 9.34 -12.71
CA LEU A 222 -14.96 10.35 -12.54
C LEU A 222 -14.61 10.55 -11.06
N PRO A 223 -15.55 10.67 -10.10
CA PRO A 223 -15.21 10.86 -8.70
C PRO A 223 -14.38 9.73 -8.10
N THR A 224 -14.77 8.47 -8.32
CA THR A 224 -14.03 7.31 -7.81
C THR A 224 -12.67 7.18 -8.48
N PHE A 225 -12.58 7.47 -9.78
CA PHE A 225 -11.30 7.47 -10.47
C PHE A 225 -10.39 8.60 -9.96
N TYR A 226 -10.93 9.80 -9.75
CA TYR A 226 -10.23 10.94 -9.18
C TYR A 226 -9.71 10.61 -7.78
N GLU A 227 -10.54 10.03 -6.90
CA GLU A 227 -10.16 9.61 -5.55
C GLU A 227 -9.06 8.56 -5.58
N LYS A 228 -9.20 7.53 -6.41
CA LYS A 228 -8.19 6.47 -6.54
C LYS A 228 -6.84 7.00 -7.00
N ILE A 229 -6.84 7.99 -7.88
CA ILE A 229 -5.62 8.53 -8.49
C ILE A 229 -4.97 9.60 -7.60
N THR A 230 -5.76 10.46 -6.99
CA THR A 230 -5.26 11.63 -6.25
C THR A 230 -5.26 11.44 -4.73
N GLY A 231 -6.00 10.45 -4.23
CA GLY A 231 -6.30 10.26 -2.81
C GLY A 231 -7.26 11.31 -2.23
N LYS A 232 -7.91 12.11 -3.08
CA LYS A 232 -8.79 13.22 -2.70
C LYS A 232 -10.15 13.04 -3.35
N ILE A 233 -11.20 13.49 -2.69
CA ILE A 233 -12.55 13.45 -3.25
C ILE A 233 -12.84 14.82 -3.88
N PRO A 234 -13.30 14.87 -5.14
CA PRO A 234 -13.72 16.13 -5.75
C PRO A 234 -14.90 16.75 -4.99
N VAL A 235 -14.88 18.06 -4.79
CA VAL A 235 -15.89 18.75 -3.97
C VAL A 235 -17.28 18.63 -4.61
N SER A 236 -17.38 18.63 -5.94
CA SER A 236 -18.67 18.51 -6.63
C SER A 236 -19.33 17.13 -6.44
N ALA A 237 -18.53 16.10 -6.14
CA ALA A 237 -19.01 14.74 -5.94
C ALA A 237 -19.49 14.46 -4.50
N ILE A 238 -19.20 15.35 -3.54
CA ILE A 238 -19.62 15.20 -2.15
C ILE A 238 -21.10 15.58 -2.04
N GLY A 239 -21.97 14.57 -2.20
CA GLY A 239 -23.41 14.69 -2.00
C GLY A 239 -23.96 13.60 -1.07
N GLU A 240 -25.26 13.64 -0.81
CA GLU A 240 -25.95 12.69 0.09
C GLU A 240 -25.77 11.23 -0.35
N ILE A 241 -25.84 10.96 -1.66
CA ILE A 241 -25.68 9.61 -2.22
C ILE A 241 -24.26 9.10 -2.01
N TRP A 242 -23.25 9.92 -2.32
CA TRP A 242 -21.84 9.59 -2.07
C TRP A 242 -21.59 9.34 -0.58
N PHE A 243 -22.17 10.17 0.30
CA PHE A 243 -22.08 10.04 1.75
C PHE A 243 -22.62 8.69 2.23
N LEU A 244 -23.82 8.30 1.78
CA LEU A 244 -24.42 7.01 2.11
C LEU A 244 -23.58 5.83 1.57
N GLN A 245 -23.09 5.93 0.33
CA GLN A 245 -22.29 4.88 -0.29
C GLN A 245 -20.95 4.65 0.41
N ASN A 246 -20.29 5.70 0.91
CA ASN A 246 -18.95 5.57 1.50
C ASN A 246 -18.92 5.41 3.02
N LEU A 247 -19.88 5.98 3.77
CA LEU A 247 -19.92 5.82 5.24
C LEU A 247 -20.59 4.52 5.68
N MET A 248 -21.53 4.00 4.90
CA MET A 248 -22.16 2.71 5.22
C MET A 248 -21.26 1.52 4.84
N ASN A 249 -20.34 1.70 3.88
CA ASN A 249 -19.37 0.69 3.46
C ASN A 249 -18.14 0.65 4.38
N ASP A 250 -18.35 0.45 5.68
CA ASP A 250 -17.27 0.17 6.61
C ASP A 250 -16.79 -1.29 6.45
N GLN A 251 -16.27 -1.61 5.26
CA GLN A 251 -15.82 -2.96 4.86
C GLN A 251 -14.48 -3.38 5.48
N LYS A 252 -14.04 -2.75 6.57
CA LYS A 252 -12.82 -3.13 7.28
C LYS A 252 -13.07 -4.21 8.34
N THR A 253 -14.02 -5.12 8.14
CA THR A 253 -14.39 -6.15 9.14
C THR A 253 -13.21 -7.05 9.53
N LEU A 254 -12.41 -7.50 8.56
CA LEU A 254 -11.19 -8.29 8.83
C LEU A 254 -10.13 -7.47 9.57
N PHE A 255 -9.89 -6.23 9.15
CA PHE A 255 -8.93 -5.35 9.83
C PHE A 255 -9.37 -5.04 11.27
N LYS A 256 -10.67 -4.80 11.49
CA LYS A 256 -11.26 -4.63 12.82
C LYS A 256 -11.08 -5.89 13.68
N GLY A 257 -11.26 -7.08 13.10
CA GLY A 257 -11.03 -8.35 13.79
C GLY A 257 -9.57 -8.54 14.20
N ILE A 258 -8.63 -8.36 13.27
CA ILE A 258 -7.18 -8.44 13.55
C ILE A 258 -6.78 -7.41 14.60
N LYS A 259 -7.26 -6.17 14.48
CA LYS A 259 -7.02 -5.12 15.47
C LYS A 259 -7.52 -5.55 16.84
N ARG A 260 -8.74 -6.10 16.93
CA ARG A 260 -9.31 -6.55 18.20
C ARG A 260 -8.48 -7.65 18.85
N ILE A 261 -8.01 -8.62 18.05
CA ILE A 261 -7.11 -9.68 18.54
C ILE A 261 -5.80 -9.09 19.06
N MET A 262 -5.19 -8.16 18.32
CA MET A 262 -3.98 -7.47 18.75
C MET A 262 -4.19 -6.68 20.04
N ASP A 263 -5.26 -5.90 20.13
CA ASP A 263 -5.58 -5.10 21.33
C ASP A 263 -5.73 -6.00 22.56
N ILE A 264 -6.36 -7.18 22.40
CA ILE A 264 -6.48 -8.18 23.47
C ILE A 264 -5.12 -8.78 23.83
N LEU A 265 -4.33 -9.20 22.83
CA LEU A 265 -3.00 -9.78 23.03
C LEU A 265 -2.06 -8.82 23.76
N PHE A 266 -1.94 -7.58 23.27
CA PHE A 266 -1.11 -6.55 23.90
C PHE A 266 -1.68 -6.13 25.27
N GLY A 267 -3.01 -6.07 25.41
CA GLY A 267 -3.67 -5.79 26.67
C GLY A 267 -3.34 -6.84 27.74
N ILE A 268 -3.31 -8.12 27.40
CA ILE A 268 -2.93 -9.20 28.32
C ILE A 268 -1.42 -9.16 28.58
N LEU A 269 -0.61 -9.06 27.53
CA LEU A 269 0.85 -9.14 27.63
C LEU A 269 1.44 -7.98 28.46
N LEU A 270 0.89 -6.76 28.33
CA LEU A 270 1.31 -5.60 29.12
C LEU A 270 0.52 -5.47 30.42
N GLY A 271 -0.77 -5.81 30.42
CA GLY A 271 -1.65 -5.68 31.58
C GLY A 271 -1.36 -6.69 32.67
N ALA A 272 -1.05 -7.95 32.35
CA ALA A 272 -0.76 -8.99 33.34
C ALA A 272 0.44 -8.67 34.25
N PRO A 273 1.64 -8.33 33.73
CA PRO A 273 2.76 -7.94 34.58
C PRO A 273 2.47 -6.63 35.32
N THR A 274 1.77 -5.67 34.69
CA THR A 274 1.37 -4.42 35.36
C THR A 274 0.50 -4.73 36.57
N LEU A 275 -0.52 -5.58 36.44
CA LEU A 275 -1.48 -5.92 37.51
C LEU A 275 -0.81 -6.63 38.70
N ILE A 276 0.21 -7.45 38.44
CA ILE A 276 1.04 -8.09 39.48
C ILE A 276 1.93 -7.06 40.19
N LEU A 277 2.49 -6.11 39.44
CA LEU A 277 3.38 -5.07 39.99
C LEU A 277 2.61 -3.98 40.75
N THR A 278 1.35 -3.67 40.40
CA THR A 278 0.56 -2.62 41.05
C THR A 278 0.50 -2.74 42.58
N PRO A 279 0.19 -3.90 43.20
CA PRO A 279 0.17 -4.02 44.67
C PRO A 279 1.55 -3.86 45.30
N LEU A 280 2.62 -4.34 44.66
CA LEU A 280 4.01 -4.14 45.10
C LEU A 280 4.38 -2.66 45.09
N ILE A 281 4.08 -1.96 44.00
CA ILE A 281 4.32 -0.52 43.85
C ILE A 281 3.48 0.26 44.88
N ALA A 282 2.22 -0.10 45.07
CA ALA A 282 1.35 0.53 46.05
C ALA A 282 1.88 0.40 47.49
N LEU A 283 2.45 -0.76 47.83
CA LEU A 283 3.09 -1.00 49.12
C LEU A 283 4.36 -0.16 49.27
N LEU A 284 5.22 -0.12 48.25
CA LEU A 284 6.44 0.70 48.23
C LEU A 284 6.12 2.20 48.40
N ILE A 285 5.11 2.72 47.70
CA ILE A 285 4.66 4.12 47.86
C ILE A 285 4.23 4.41 49.30
N LYS A 286 3.57 3.45 49.96
CA LYS A 286 3.08 3.63 51.34
C LYS A 286 4.18 3.56 52.39
N ILE A 287 5.30 2.92 52.08
CA ILE A 287 6.51 2.93 52.93
C ILE A 287 7.29 4.24 52.72
N ASP A 288 7.42 4.71 51.49
CA ASP A 288 8.28 5.84 51.13
C ASP A 288 7.58 7.21 51.32
N SER A 289 6.26 7.28 51.13
CA SER A 289 5.47 8.52 51.20
C SER A 289 4.22 8.38 52.08
N ARG A 290 3.87 9.47 52.79
CA ARG A 290 2.64 9.56 53.60
C ARG A 290 1.37 9.83 52.78
N GLY A 291 1.50 10.03 51.46
CA GLY A 291 0.39 10.34 50.57
C GLY A 291 -0.51 9.14 50.23
N PRO A 292 -1.72 9.37 49.70
CA PRO A 292 -2.60 8.31 49.21
C PRO A 292 -2.00 7.62 47.97
N ILE A 293 -2.25 6.31 47.83
CA ILE A 293 -1.76 5.49 46.70
C ILE A 293 -2.28 6.01 45.35
N PHE A 294 -3.55 6.45 45.33
CA PHE A 294 -4.15 7.01 44.13
C PHE A 294 -4.03 8.53 44.13
N TYR A 295 -3.37 9.05 43.10
CA TYR A 295 -3.34 10.48 42.82
C TYR A 295 -4.74 10.96 42.43
N ARG A 296 -5.21 12.03 43.08
CA ARG A 296 -6.47 12.70 42.75
C ARG A 296 -6.13 14.06 42.18
N GLN A 297 -6.32 14.22 40.87
CA GLN A 297 -6.12 15.49 40.18
C GLN A 297 -7.27 16.45 40.53
N LYS A 298 -6.96 17.72 40.80
CA LYS A 298 -7.95 18.81 40.87
C LYS A 298 -8.24 19.33 39.47
#